data_AF-A0A238ZHJ1-F1
#
_entry.id   AF-A0A238ZHJ1-F1
#
_cell.length_a   1.000
_cell.length_b   1.000
_cell.length_c   1.000
_cell.angle_alpha   90.00
_cell.angle_beta   90.00
_cell.angle_gamma   90.00
#
_symmetry.space_group_name_H-M   'P 1'
#
loop_
_entity.id
_entity.type
_entity.pdbx_description
1 polymer ?
#
loop_
_entity_poly.entity_id
_entity_poly.type
_entity_poly.pdbx_seq_one_letter_code
_entity_poly.pdbx_strand_id
1 'polypeptide(L)'
;MLVISNDEYNAVEEPAIWALAVVRKVPHRNHLAVRLGPGAPLSGAYVRLHNVVQILDRSALRDNHGYVSHATMNAAEDAVREFLDLP
;
A
#
# COMPACT_ATOMS: atom_id res chain seq x y z
N MET A 1 4.20 1.18 -5.85
CA MET A 1 3.82 0.54 -4.58
C MET A 1 3.01 1.54 -3.76
N LEU A 2 2.25 1.09 -2.77
CA LEU A 2 1.58 1.97 -1.81
C LEU A 2 2.34 1.93 -0.49
N VAL A 3 2.88 3.05 -0.02
CA VAL A 3 3.50 3.14 1.31
C VAL A 3 2.40 3.08 2.37
N ILE A 4 2.60 2.28 3.41
CA ILE A 4 1.63 2.07 4.50
C ILE A 4 2.23 2.29 5.90
N SER A 5 3.56 2.42 6.01
CA SER A 5 4.17 2.84 7.27
C SER A 5 3.77 4.27 7.59
N ASN A 6 3.58 4.53 8.89
CA ASN A 6 3.29 5.83 9.46
C ASN A 6 4.37 6.89 9.07
N ASP A 7 3.95 8.14 8.91
CA ASP A 7 4.83 9.23 8.42
C ASP A 7 5.94 9.58 9.42
N GLU A 8 5.66 9.61 10.73
CA GLU A 8 6.68 9.81 11.76
C GLU A 8 7.73 8.70 11.74
N TYR A 9 7.32 7.46 11.48
CA TYR A 9 8.24 6.34 11.28
C TYR A 9 9.08 6.52 10.01
N ASN A 10 8.48 7.00 8.92
CA ASN A 10 9.20 7.27 7.66
C ASN A 10 10.16 8.47 7.75
N ALA A 11 9.94 9.40 8.69
CA ALA A 11 10.76 10.59 8.85
C ALA A 11 12.15 10.29 9.46
N VAL A 12 12.30 9.21 10.23
CA VAL A 12 13.60 8.75 10.73
C VAL A 12 14.36 8.10 9.57
N GLU A 13 15.66 8.32 9.43
CA GLU A 13 16.44 7.88 8.24
C GLU A 13 16.70 6.36 8.20
N GLU A 14 16.94 5.75 9.36
CA GLU A 14 17.32 4.35 9.54
C GLU A 14 16.20 3.30 9.33
N PRO A 15 14.92 3.54 9.70
CA PRO A 15 13.90 2.52 9.51
C PRO A 15 13.54 2.27 8.05
N ALA A 16 13.31 1.00 7.77
CA ALA A 16 12.86 0.52 6.48
C ALA A 16 11.38 0.85 6.23
N ILE A 17 11.03 1.26 5.02
CA ILE A 17 9.67 1.68 4.67
C ILE A 17 8.79 0.45 4.45
N TRP A 18 7.56 0.46 4.98
CA TRP A 18 6.60 -0.60 4.73
C TRP A 18 5.65 -0.21 3.62
N ALA A 19 5.46 -1.13 2.67
CA ALA A 19 4.64 -0.87 1.51
C ALA A 19 3.92 -2.12 0.99
N LEU A 20 2.88 -1.89 0.20
CA LEU A 20 2.08 -2.91 -0.47
C LEU A 20 2.29 -2.86 -1.98
N ALA A 21 2.30 -4.04 -2.60
CA ALA A 21 2.38 -4.15 -4.05
C ALA A 21 1.09 -3.64 -4.73
N VAL A 22 1.26 -2.84 -5.78
CA VAL A 22 0.17 -2.39 -6.66
C VAL A 22 0.23 -3.19 -7.96
N VAL A 23 -0.88 -3.80 -8.35
CA VAL A 23 -1.00 -4.59 -9.59
C VAL A 23 -2.15 -4.09 -10.45
N ARG A 24 -2.01 -4.19 -11.77
CA ARG A 24 -3.09 -3.84 -12.72
C ARG A 24 -4.03 -5.01 -13.03
N LYS A 25 -3.59 -6.25 -12.81
CA LYS A 25 -4.42 -7.44 -13.04
C LYS A 25 -5.40 -7.61 -11.89
N VAL A 26 -6.65 -7.95 -12.22
CA VAL A 26 -7.67 -8.28 -11.23
C VAL A 26 -7.18 -9.46 -10.38
N PRO A 27 -7.05 -9.29 -9.06
CA PRO A 27 -6.67 -10.37 -8.16
C PRO A 27 -7.72 -11.50 -8.17
N HIS A 28 -7.28 -12.72 -7.87
CA HIS A 28 -8.22 -13.83 -7.61
C HIS A 28 -9.18 -13.45 -6.48
N ARG A 29 -10.43 -13.93 -6.53
CA ARG A 29 -11.48 -13.59 -5.54
C ARG A 29 -11.08 -13.85 -4.08
N ASN A 30 -10.22 -14.83 -3.86
CA ASN A 30 -9.75 -15.20 -2.51
C ASN A 30 -8.54 -14.37 -2.04
N HIS A 31 -8.05 -13.41 -2.84
CA HIS A 31 -6.97 -12.53 -2.42
C HIS A 31 -7.56 -11.24 -1.84
N LEU A 32 -7.18 -10.92 -0.61
CA LEU A 32 -7.44 -9.61 -0.02
C LEU A 32 -6.76 -8.54 -0.87
N ALA A 33 -7.57 -7.68 -1.47
CA ALA A 33 -7.10 -6.60 -2.32
C ALA A 33 -8.04 -5.40 -2.33
N VAL A 34 -7.46 -4.21 -2.34
CA VAL A 34 -8.19 -2.94 -2.37
C VAL A 34 -8.05 -2.32 -3.74
N ARG A 35 -9.18 -1.96 -4.36
CA ARG A 35 -9.18 -1.29 -5.66
C ARG A 35 -8.89 0.20 -5.48
N LEU A 36 -7.95 0.72 -6.27
CA LEU A 36 -7.64 2.15 -6.30
C LEU A 36 -8.77 2.92 -6.99
N GLY A 37 -9.32 3.89 -6.27
CA GLY A 37 -10.43 4.72 -6.74
C GLY A 37 -10.06 5.69 -7.86
N PRO A 38 -11.05 6.44 -8.38
CA PRO A 38 -10.82 7.56 -9.29
C PRO A 38 -9.93 8.63 -8.64
N GLY A 39 -9.07 9.27 -9.44
CA GLY A 39 -8.13 10.30 -8.97
C GLY A 39 -6.81 9.78 -8.40
N ALA A 40 -6.69 8.48 -8.12
CA ALA A 40 -5.41 7.88 -7.76
C ALA A 40 -4.50 7.79 -9.00
N PRO A 41 -3.16 7.91 -8.85
CA PRO A 41 -2.20 7.85 -9.96
C PRO A 41 -2.31 6.61 -10.85
N LEU A 42 -2.76 5.49 -10.26
CA LEU A 42 -2.97 4.21 -10.91
C LEU A 42 -4.43 3.76 -10.76
N SER A 43 -5.38 4.66 -11.02
CA SER A 43 -6.81 4.38 -10.89
C SER A 43 -7.22 3.08 -11.58
N GLY A 44 -8.05 2.28 -10.89
CA GLY A 44 -8.51 0.97 -11.36
C GLY A 44 -7.54 -0.18 -11.08
N ALA A 45 -6.28 0.09 -10.68
CA ALA A 45 -5.37 -0.92 -10.18
C ALA A 45 -5.78 -1.42 -8.79
N TYR A 46 -5.06 -2.42 -8.28
CA TYR A 46 -5.32 -3.07 -7.00
C TYR A 46 -4.09 -3.06 -6.11
N VAL A 47 -4.27 -2.79 -4.83
CA VAL A 47 -3.29 -3.01 -3.78
C VAL A 47 -3.49 -4.44 -3.25
N ARG A 48 -2.43 -5.25 -3.21
CA ARG A 48 -2.47 -6.66 -2.77
C ARG A 48 -1.93 -6.80 -1.35
N LEU A 49 -2.75 -7.28 -0.42
CA LEU A 49 -2.39 -7.34 1.00
C LEU A 49 -1.41 -8.46 1.34
N HIS A 50 -1.45 -9.61 0.65
CA HIS A 50 -0.50 -10.72 0.85
C HIS A 50 0.92 -10.42 0.34
N ASN A 51 1.18 -9.23 -0.19
CA ASN A 51 2.48 -8.78 -0.67
C ASN A 51 2.93 -7.52 0.09
N VAL A 52 2.96 -7.62 1.42
CA VAL A 52 3.64 -6.62 2.26
C VAL A 52 5.14 -6.74 2.03
N VAL A 53 5.78 -5.63 1.74
CA VAL A 53 7.23 -5.55 1.53
C VAL A 53 7.85 -4.52 2.44
N GLN A 54 9.04 -4.85 2.93
CA GLN A 54 9.89 -3.94 3.67
C GLN A 54 11.00 -3.44 2.74
N ILE A 55 11.10 -2.12 2.58
CA ILE A 55 12.07 -1.46 1.71
C ILE A 55 13.22 -0.96 2.58
N LEU A 56 14.32 -1.71 2.58
CA LEU A 56 15.51 -1.36 3.36
C LEU A 56 16.29 -0.19 2.76
N ASP A 57 16.32 -0.11 1.42
CA ASP A 57 17.02 0.95 0.69
C ASP A 57 16.01 1.92 0.07
N ARG A 58 15.93 3.13 0.65
CA ARG A 58 15.01 4.18 0.18
C ARG A 58 15.31 4.64 -1.24
N SER A 59 16.55 4.48 -1.72
CA SER A 59 16.90 4.81 -3.11
C SER A 59 16.20 3.90 -4.13
N ALA A 60 15.65 2.75 -3.70
CA ALA A 60 14.80 1.91 -4.52
C ALA A 60 13.45 2.57 -4.87
N LEU A 61 13.00 3.58 -4.09
CA LEU A 61 11.82 4.39 -4.38
C LEU A 61 12.18 5.51 -5.35
N ARG A 62 12.20 5.19 -6.64
CA ARG A 62 12.66 6.10 -7.70
C ARG A 62 11.70 7.24 -7.99
N ASP A 63 10.42 6.91 -8.17
CA ASP A 63 9.40 7.84 -8.65
C ASP A 63 8.25 7.97 -7.66
N ASN A 64 7.92 9.20 -7.26
CA ASN A 64 6.69 9.49 -6.56
C ASN A 64 5.55 9.66 -7.59
N HIS A 65 4.64 8.70 -7.62
CA HIS A 65 3.50 8.74 -8.53
C HIS A 65 2.33 9.58 -8.01
N GLY A 66 2.34 9.99 -6.74
CA GLY A 66 1.28 10.76 -6.09
C GLY A 66 0.58 9.97 -4.98
N TYR A 67 -0.56 10.48 -4.53
CA TYR A 67 -1.25 10.02 -3.33
C TYR A 67 -2.57 9.33 -3.65
N VAL A 68 -3.03 8.48 -2.74
CA VAL A 68 -4.37 7.89 -2.79
C VAL A 68 -5.34 8.71 -1.94
N SER A 69 -6.65 8.57 -2.20
CA SER A 69 -7.66 9.21 -1.35
C SER A 69 -7.67 8.61 0.06
N HIS A 70 -8.15 9.38 1.05
CA HIS A 70 -8.37 8.88 2.41
C HIS A 70 -9.26 7.63 2.43
N ALA A 71 -10.31 7.59 1.62
CA ALA A 71 -11.18 6.42 1.53
C ALA A 71 -10.43 5.16 1.07
N THR A 72 -9.51 5.30 0.12
CA THR A 72 -8.64 4.20 -0.32
C THR A 72 -7.65 3.79 0.77
N MET A 73 -7.09 4.74 1.50
CA MET A 73 -6.16 4.45 2.59
C MET A 73 -6.84 3.73 3.75
N ASN A 74 -8.04 4.18 4.15
CA ASN A 74 -8.84 3.52 5.18
C ASN A 74 -9.19 2.08 4.79
N ALA A 75 -9.62 1.86 3.54
CA ALA A 75 -9.89 0.51 3.05
C ALA A 75 -8.63 -0.38 3.04
N ALA A 76 -7.46 0.19 2.76
CA ALA A 76 -6.18 -0.53 2.84
C ALA A 76 -5.83 -0.88 4.29
N GLU A 77 -6.05 0.04 5.24
CA GLU A 77 -5.84 -0.18 6.66
C GLU A 77 -6.77 -1.27 7.21
N ASP A 78 -8.08 -1.21 6.91
CA ASP A 78 -9.05 -2.23 7.31
C ASP A 78 -8.66 -3.61 6.76
N ALA A 79 -8.22 -3.68 5.50
CA ALA A 79 -7.78 -4.93 4.90
C ALA A 79 -6.46 -5.45 5.51
N VAL A 80 -5.55 -4.56 5.96
CA VAL A 80 -4.35 -4.96 6.71
C VAL A 80 -4.73 -5.47 8.09
N ARG A 81 -5.67 -4.83 8.79
CA ARG A 81 -6.17 -5.30 10.09
C ARG A 81 -6.81 -6.68 9.97
N GLU A 82 -7.68 -6.87 8.99
CA GLU A 82 -8.29 -8.18 8.70
C GLU A 82 -7.21 -9.24 8.39
N PHE A 83 -6.22 -8.92 7.57
CA PHE A 83 -5.15 -9.85 7.22
C PHE A 83 -4.27 -10.24 8.42
N LEU A 84 -4.04 -9.30 9.35
CA LEU A 84 -3.22 -9.50 10.54
C LEU A 84 -4.02 -9.98 11.76
N ASP A 85 -5.33 -10.20 11.61
CA ASP A 85 -6.25 -10.56 12.70
C ASP A 85 -6.19 -9.57 13.88
N LEU A 86 -6.14 -8.28 13.54
CA LEU A 86 -6.11 -7.18 14.51
C LEU A 86 -7.53 -6.70 14.85
N PRO A 87 -7.77 -6.28 16.11
CA PRO A 87 -9.06 -5.77 16.55
C PRO A 87 -9.45 -4.42 15.91
#